data_AF-A0A7C5WCN5-F1
#
_entry.id   AF-A0A7C5WCN5-F1
#
_cell.length_a   1.000
_cell.length_b   1.000
_cell.length_c   1.000
_cell.angle_alpha   90.00
_cell.angle_beta   90.00
_cell.angle_gamma   90.00
#
_symmetry.space_group_name_H-M   'P 1'
#
loop_
_entity.id
_entity.type
_entity.pdbx_description
1 polymer ?
#
loop_
_entity_poly.entity_id
_entity_poly.type
_entity_poly.pdbx_seq_one_letter_code
_entity_poly.pdbx_strand_id
1 'polypeptide(L)'
;MAGIYVHVPFCISRCSYCDFYSTLSDYETRDAFLRALLKEIQSTGYGEPIDSIYLGGGTPSLLSPGDIEVILDALAHAFKIKDDAEITIEANPVTFDRVKLRAFRSQGINRLSLGIQSLKDSELRLLGRIHTAEDAIDAINMVSEIFENYSLDIIYGIPCQDKSGLDQTLRGILTFSPPHISAYELEYHENTLLHKDLIQGRITPPGDPDVSGLYFHLCDVLSERNYVHYEISNFSLEGF
;
A
#
# COMPACT_ATOMS: atom_id res chain seq x y z
N MET A 1 5.84 -8.34 21.37
CA MET A 1 5.37 -7.30 20.44
C MET A 1 4.00 -7.71 19.97
N ALA A 2 3.07 -6.79 19.98
CA ALA A 2 1.68 -7.06 19.65
C ALA A 2 1.19 -5.92 18.76
N GLY A 3 0.64 -6.30 17.61
CA GLY A 3 0.11 -5.36 16.64
C GLY A 3 -1.40 -5.49 16.51
N ILE A 4 -2.04 -4.39 16.13
CA ILE A 4 -3.44 -4.37 15.71
C ILE A 4 -3.49 -4.13 14.21
N TYR A 5 -4.23 -4.98 13.51
CA TYR A 5 -4.56 -4.77 12.11
C TYR A 5 -6.05 -4.44 11.98
N VAL A 6 -6.36 -3.34 11.30
CA VAL A 6 -7.73 -2.96 10.96
C VAL A 6 -7.91 -3.08 9.47
N HIS A 7 -8.77 -4.01 9.04
CA HIS A 7 -9.09 -4.22 7.65
C HIS A 7 -10.18 -3.23 7.19
N VAL A 8 -9.83 -2.26 6.34
CA VAL A 8 -10.77 -1.34 5.70
C VAL A 8 -11.11 -1.86 4.30
N PRO A 9 -12.31 -2.42 4.07
CA PRO A 9 -12.60 -3.21 2.88
C PRO A 9 -13.01 -2.36 1.67
N PHE A 10 -12.67 -1.07 1.61
CA PHE A 10 -13.24 -0.17 0.59
C PHE A 10 -12.25 0.16 -0.51
N CYS A 11 -12.69 0.07 -1.76
CA CYS A 11 -11.92 0.52 -2.93
C CYS A 11 -12.81 1.39 -3.84
N ILE A 12 -12.22 2.36 -4.55
CA ILE A 12 -12.91 3.10 -5.62
C ILE A 12 -13.23 2.15 -6.78
N SER A 13 -12.28 1.28 -7.10
CA SER A 13 -12.42 0.23 -8.10
C SER A 13 -11.52 -0.95 -7.73
N ARG A 14 -11.87 -2.13 -8.23
CA ARG A 14 -11.07 -3.34 -8.00
C ARG A 14 -9.96 -3.44 -9.04
N CYS A 15 -8.71 -3.51 -8.59
CA CYS A 15 -7.56 -3.77 -9.44
C CYS A 15 -7.69 -5.16 -10.09
N SER A 16 -7.17 -5.32 -11.31
CA SER A 16 -7.37 -6.56 -12.09
C SER A 16 -6.73 -7.79 -11.44
N TYR A 17 -5.67 -7.60 -10.67
CA TYR A 17 -4.85 -8.62 -10.01
C TYR A 17 -5.21 -8.87 -8.53
N CYS A 18 -6.00 -7.99 -7.92
CA CYS A 18 -6.15 -7.96 -6.47
C CYS A 18 -7.13 -9.04 -5.96
N ASP A 19 -6.64 -9.93 -5.11
CA ASP A 19 -7.42 -10.97 -4.42
C ASP A 19 -7.75 -10.62 -2.95
N PHE A 20 -7.32 -9.44 -2.49
CA PHE A 20 -7.74 -8.95 -1.18
C PHE A 20 -9.25 -8.68 -1.15
N TYR A 21 -9.86 -8.97 -0.01
CA TYR A 21 -11.26 -8.63 0.23
C TYR A 21 -11.45 -7.12 0.12
N SER A 22 -12.27 -6.70 -0.84
CA SER A 22 -12.65 -5.31 -1.00
C SER A 22 -14.03 -5.20 -1.65
N THR A 23 -14.70 -4.12 -1.36
CA THR A 23 -16.03 -3.76 -1.83
C THR A 23 -16.02 -2.33 -2.35
N LEU A 24 -16.90 -2.05 -3.29
CA LEU A 24 -17.21 -0.68 -3.65
C LEU A 24 -18.01 -0.07 -2.50
N SER A 25 -17.67 1.15 -2.13
CA SER A 25 -18.24 1.80 -0.95
C SER A 25 -19.08 3.01 -1.34
N ASP A 26 -20.29 3.10 -0.79
CA ASP A 26 -21.03 4.35 -0.63
C ASP A 26 -20.95 4.85 0.83
N TYR A 27 -21.59 5.99 1.10
CA TYR A 27 -21.59 6.57 2.44
C TYR A 27 -22.26 5.66 3.49
N GLU A 28 -23.41 5.06 3.16
CA GLU A 28 -24.17 4.23 4.09
C GLU A 28 -23.40 2.98 4.52
N THR A 29 -22.69 2.36 3.57
CA THR A 29 -21.86 1.17 3.83
C THR A 29 -20.66 1.52 4.73
N ARG A 30 -20.05 2.69 4.55
CA ARG A 30 -18.92 3.16 5.39
C ARG A 30 -19.34 3.42 6.82
N ASP A 31 -20.47 4.10 7.00
CA ASP A 31 -21.02 4.40 8.33
C ASP A 31 -21.46 3.11 9.07
N ALA A 32 -22.06 2.15 8.36
CA ALA A 32 -22.37 0.84 8.93
C ALA A 32 -21.12 0.06 9.35
N PHE A 33 -20.07 0.08 8.51
CA PHE A 33 -18.76 -0.51 8.83
C PHE A 33 -18.15 0.11 10.08
N LEU A 34 -18.09 1.45 10.16
CA LEU A 34 -17.52 2.15 11.31
C LEU A 34 -18.25 1.77 12.60
N ARG A 35 -19.59 1.77 12.62
CA ARG A 35 -20.35 1.32 13.79
C ARG A 35 -20.02 -0.11 14.20
N ALA A 36 -19.90 -1.02 13.24
CA ALA A 36 -19.57 -2.42 13.51
C ALA A 36 -18.15 -2.56 14.08
N LEU A 37 -17.17 -1.91 13.45
CA LEU A 37 -15.78 -1.89 13.87
C LEU A 37 -15.62 -1.34 15.29
N LEU A 38 -16.26 -0.21 15.60
CA LEU A 38 -16.19 0.39 16.94
C LEU A 38 -16.77 -0.53 18.01
N LYS A 39 -17.86 -1.24 17.70
CA LYS A 39 -18.44 -2.24 18.60
C LYS A 39 -17.49 -3.42 18.80
N GLU A 40 -16.84 -3.88 17.74
CA GLU A 40 -15.85 -4.96 17.79
C GLU A 40 -14.65 -4.58 18.67
N ILE A 41 -14.08 -3.39 18.46
CA ILE A 41 -12.99 -2.83 19.26
C ILE A 41 -13.38 -2.80 20.75
N GLN A 42 -14.55 -2.26 21.08
CA GLN A 42 -15.04 -2.17 22.46
C GLN A 42 -15.32 -3.54 23.10
N SER A 43 -15.66 -4.55 22.30
CA SER A 43 -15.88 -5.90 22.78
C SER A 43 -14.60 -6.73 22.91
N THR A 44 -13.47 -6.17 22.48
CA THR A 44 -12.16 -6.81 22.51
C THR A 44 -11.33 -6.26 23.66
N GLY A 45 -10.50 -7.10 24.25
CA GLY A 45 -9.51 -6.69 25.24
C GLY A 45 -8.24 -7.48 25.06
N TYR A 46 -7.09 -6.80 25.15
CA TYR A 46 -5.78 -7.42 25.07
C TYR A 46 -4.88 -6.85 26.16
N GLY A 47 -4.19 -7.73 26.89
CA GLY A 47 -3.47 -7.36 28.12
C GLY A 47 -2.07 -6.78 27.90
N GLU A 48 -1.45 -7.07 26.76
CA GLU A 48 -0.09 -6.60 26.46
C GLU A 48 -0.11 -5.24 25.74
N PRO A 49 0.90 -4.38 25.94
CA PRO A 49 1.03 -3.14 25.20
C PRO A 49 1.17 -3.36 23.69
N ILE A 50 0.46 -2.54 22.92
CA ILE A 50 0.49 -2.55 21.46
C ILE A 50 1.60 -1.63 20.96
N ASP A 51 2.50 -2.16 20.12
CA ASP A 51 3.59 -1.40 19.49
C ASP A 51 3.35 -1.08 18.01
N SER A 52 2.32 -1.66 17.39
CA SER A 52 1.95 -1.28 16.02
C SER A 52 0.45 -1.30 15.77
N ILE A 53 -0.01 -0.36 14.96
CA ILE A 53 -1.36 -0.32 14.40
C ILE A 53 -1.21 -0.19 12.89
N TYR A 54 -1.86 -1.07 12.16
CA TYR A 54 -1.83 -1.07 10.71
C TYR A 54 -3.25 -1.00 10.15
N LEU A 55 -3.58 0.12 9.53
CA LEU A 55 -4.82 0.30 8.78
C LEU A 55 -4.54 -0.11 7.33
N GLY A 56 -5.08 -1.26 6.91
CA GLY A 56 -4.82 -1.84 5.59
C GLY A 56 -6.06 -2.46 4.94
N GLY A 57 -5.88 -3.13 3.81
CA GLY A 57 -6.93 -3.94 3.17
C GLY A 57 -7.26 -3.46 1.77
N GLY A 58 -8.43 -2.84 1.60
CA GLY A 58 -8.82 -2.21 0.34
C GLY A 58 -8.06 -0.90 0.14
N THR A 59 -8.58 0.20 0.67
CA THR A 59 -7.98 1.53 0.58
C THR A 59 -8.38 2.36 1.80
N PRO A 60 -7.70 2.19 2.95
CA PRO A 60 -7.95 2.92 4.19
C PRO A 60 -7.99 4.44 4.02
N SER A 61 -7.11 4.99 3.18
CA SER A 61 -7.12 6.41 2.79
C SER A 61 -8.41 6.91 2.13
N LEU A 62 -9.42 6.07 1.84
CA LEU A 62 -10.76 6.53 1.45
C LEU A 62 -11.60 7.04 2.62
N LEU A 63 -11.31 6.59 3.84
CA LEU A 63 -11.94 7.10 5.05
C LEU A 63 -11.61 8.59 5.21
N SER A 64 -12.53 9.35 5.79
CA SER A 64 -12.28 10.74 6.12
C SER A 64 -11.31 10.84 7.31
N PRO A 65 -10.63 11.98 7.52
CA PRO A 65 -9.86 12.18 8.74
C PRO A 65 -10.67 11.96 10.00
N GLY A 66 -11.95 12.37 10.05
CA GLY A 66 -12.81 12.12 11.21
C GLY A 66 -13.06 10.64 11.47
N ASP A 67 -13.21 9.84 10.41
CA ASP A 67 -13.38 8.38 10.56
C ASP A 67 -12.11 7.73 11.13
N ILE A 68 -10.93 8.16 10.67
CA ILE A 68 -9.64 7.67 11.18
C ILE A 68 -9.44 8.05 12.64
N GLU A 69 -9.74 9.30 13.02
CA GLU A 69 -9.68 9.78 14.40
C GLU A 69 -10.56 8.93 15.32
N VAL A 70 -11.81 8.69 14.93
CA VAL A 70 -12.75 7.87 15.70
C VAL A 70 -12.26 6.44 15.88
N ILE A 71 -11.62 5.85 14.86
CA ILE A 71 -11.01 4.51 14.97
C ILE A 71 -9.84 4.53 15.94
N LEU A 72 -8.88 5.46 15.78
CA LEU A 72 -7.69 5.53 16.61
C LEU A 72 -8.04 5.82 18.07
N ASP A 73 -9.00 6.71 18.31
CA ASP A 73 -9.52 6.98 19.64
C ASP A 73 -10.11 5.71 20.26
N ALA A 74 -10.96 4.98 19.55
CA ALA A 74 -11.54 3.74 20.07
C ALA A 74 -10.46 2.70 20.42
N LEU A 75 -9.41 2.58 19.59
CA LEU A 75 -8.27 1.71 19.88
C LEU A 75 -7.52 2.17 21.13
N ALA A 76 -7.24 3.47 21.26
CA ALA A 76 -6.54 4.03 22.42
C ALA A 76 -7.33 3.86 23.74
N HIS A 77 -8.67 3.85 23.66
CA HIS A 77 -9.51 3.58 24.83
C HIS A 77 -9.55 2.08 25.19
N ALA A 78 -9.51 1.19 24.21
CA ALA A 78 -9.62 -0.26 24.42
C ALA A 78 -8.27 -0.95 24.72
N PHE A 79 -7.16 -0.38 24.25
CA PHE A 79 -5.83 -0.99 24.30
C PHE A 79 -4.78 -0.04 24.89
N LYS A 80 -3.75 -0.61 25.52
CA LYS A 80 -2.56 0.14 25.94
C LYS A 80 -1.61 0.31 24.76
N ILE A 81 -1.72 1.41 24.03
CA ILE A 81 -0.80 1.75 22.93
C ILE A 81 0.46 2.38 23.51
N LYS A 82 1.64 1.97 23.03
CA LYS A 82 2.91 2.61 23.41
C LYS A 82 3.05 4.00 22.79
N ASP A 83 3.72 4.92 23.47
CA ASP A 83 3.95 6.29 22.99
C ASP A 83 4.76 6.33 21.68
N ASP A 84 5.61 5.32 21.46
CA ASP A 84 6.45 5.14 20.27
C ASP A 84 5.88 4.12 19.28
N ALA A 85 4.58 3.76 19.40
CA ALA A 85 3.97 2.80 18.50
C ALA A 85 3.99 3.29 17.04
N GLU A 86 4.27 2.37 16.12
CA GLU A 86 4.13 2.65 14.69
C GLU A 86 2.64 2.59 14.31
N ILE A 87 2.12 3.66 13.72
CA ILE A 87 0.75 3.72 13.24
C ILE A 87 0.79 3.96 11.73
N THR A 88 0.56 2.88 10.98
CA THR A 88 0.62 2.85 9.52
C THR A 88 -0.77 2.95 8.89
N ILE A 89 -0.88 3.72 7.81
CA ILE A 89 -2.05 3.70 6.90
C ILE A 89 -1.65 3.37 5.46
N GLU A 90 -2.43 2.51 4.80
CA GLU A 90 -2.31 2.30 3.35
C GLU A 90 -3.06 3.37 2.54
N ALA A 91 -2.41 3.82 1.46
CA ALA A 91 -2.93 4.84 0.58
C ALA A 91 -2.77 4.50 -0.91
N ASN A 92 -3.62 5.13 -1.72
CA ASN A 92 -3.62 5.04 -3.18
C ASN A 92 -3.48 6.48 -3.73
N PRO A 93 -2.67 6.73 -4.78
CA PRO A 93 -2.35 8.10 -5.23
C PRO A 93 -3.51 9.11 -5.36
N VAL A 94 -4.73 8.65 -5.70
CA VAL A 94 -5.88 9.52 -5.99
C VAL A 94 -6.92 9.60 -4.87
N THR A 95 -6.59 9.17 -3.63
CA THR A 95 -7.55 9.13 -2.51
C THR A 95 -7.31 10.18 -1.43
N PHE A 96 -6.29 11.03 -1.60
CA PHE A 96 -5.91 12.06 -0.65
C PHE A 96 -5.41 13.33 -1.32
N ASP A 97 -5.37 14.39 -0.52
CA ASP A 97 -4.66 15.63 -0.83
C ASP A 97 -3.74 16.00 0.36
N ARG A 98 -3.00 17.10 0.25
CA ARG A 98 -2.12 17.59 1.32
C ARG A 98 -2.87 17.89 2.62
N VAL A 99 -4.12 18.34 2.55
CA VAL A 99 -4.91 18.66 3.75
C VAL A 99 -5.23 17.37 4.51
N LYS A 100 -5.67 16.34 3.78
CA LYS A 100 -6.00 15.03 4.32
C LYS A 100 -4.76 14.33 4.91
N LEU A 101 -3.63 14.35 4.22
CA LEU A 101 -2.38 13.77 4.72
C LEU A 101 -1.89 14.45 6.02
N ARG A 102 -1.97 15.79 6.09
CA ARG A 102 -1.63 16.52 7.32
C ARG A 102 -2.58 16.18 8.47
N ALA A 103 -3.86 16.00 8.17
CA ALA A 103 -4.84 15.58 9.16
C ALA A 103 -4.50 14.19 9.71
N PHE A 104 -4.22 13.21 8.85
CA PHE A 104 -3.75 11.88 9.26
C PHE A 104 -2.51 11.96 10.15
N ARG A 105 -1.49 12.74 9.76
CA ARG A 105 -0.29 12.94 10.59
C ARG A 105 -0.63 13.52 11.95
N SER A 106 -1.51 14.53 12.00
CA SER A 106 -1.91 15.17 13.27
C SER A 106 -2.71 14.26 14.20
N GLN A 107 -3.33 13.21 13.66
CA GLN A 107 -4.11 12.21 14.40
C GLN A 107 -3.24 11.05 14.93
N GLY A 108 -1.92 11.08 14.66
CA GLY A 108 -0.97 10.08 15.16
C GLY A 108 -0.49 9.07 14.12
N ILE A 109 -1.00 9.10 12.88
CA ILE A 109 -0.40 8.30 11.79
C ILE A 109 1.03 8.79 11.59
N ASN A 110 2.01 7.91 11.75
CA ASN A 110 3.43 8.24 11.63
C ASN A 110 4.14 7.46 10.51
N ARG A 111 3.45 6.53 9.86
CA ARG A 111 3.92 5.82 8.67
C ARG A 111 2.82 5.69 7.61
N LEU A 112 3.20 5.75 6.33
CA LEU A 112 2.27 5.59 5.21
C LEU A 112 2.82 4.59 4.17
N SER A 113 2.01 3.62 3.75
CA SER A 113 2.33 2.74 2.60
C SER A 113 1.57 3.20 1.37
N LEU A 114 2.28 3.62 0.31
CA LEU A 114 1.68 4.14 -0.92
C LEU A 114 1.80 3.10 -2.05
N GLY A 115 0.67 2.52 -2.42
CA GLY A 115 0.63 1.57 -3.52
C GLY A 115 0.65 2.22 -4.89
N ILE A 116 1.84 2.46 -5.47
CA ILE A 116 1.98 3.06 -6.81
C ILE A 116 2.01 2.02 -7.93
N GLN A 117 2.51 0.83 -7.65
CA GLN A 117 2.67 -0.35 -8.51
C GLN A 117 3.65 -0.18 -9.68
N SER A 118 3.51 0.88 -10.48
CA SER A 118 4.36 1.16 -11.64
C SER A 118 4.32 2.65 -11.99
N LEU A 119 5.37 3.15 -12.66
CA LEU A 119 5.38 4.49 -13.29
C LEU A 119 5.26 4.41 -14.82
N LYS A 120 4.65 3.34 -15.33
CA LYS A 120 4.35 3.15 -16.75
C LYS A 120 2.85 2.94 -16.95
N ASP A 121 2.19 3.88 -17.64
CA ASP A 121 0.73 3.85 -17.76
C ASP A 121 0.17 2.59 -18.45
N SER A 122 0.94 1.94 -19.33
CA SER A 122 0.52 0.67 -19.93
C SER A 122 0.42 -0.46 -18.90
N GLU A 123 1.33 -0.50 -17.94
CA GLU A 123 1.32 -1.47 -16.84
C GLU A 123 0.18 -1.14 -15.87
N LEU A 124 0.01 0.13 -15.51
CA LEU A 124 -1.09 0.59 -14.65
C LEU A 124 -2.47 0.26 -15.22
N ARG A 125 -2.68 0.47 -16.53
CA ARG A 125 -3.93 0.08 -17.21
C ARG A 125 -4.17 -1.42 -17.17
N LEU A 126 -3.13 -2.24 -17.36
CA LEU A 126 -3.24 -3.69 -17.29
C LEU A 126 -3.60 -4.15 -15.87
N LEU A 127 -3.01 -3.52 -14.86
CA LEU A 127 -3.30 -3.77 -13.44
C LEU A 127 -4.66 -3.22 -12.99
N GLY A 128 -5.40 -2.53 -13.86
CA GLY A 128 -6.69 -1.91 -13.53
C GLY A 128 -6.57 -0.76 -12.52
N ARG A 129 -5.41 -0.09 -12.48
CA ARG A 129 -5.18 1.07 -11.61
C ARG A 129 -5.93 2.28 -12.16
N ILE A 130 -6.48 3.10 -11.26
CA ILE A 130 -7.24 4.31 -11.58
C ILE A 130 -6.39 5.58 -11.65
N HIS A 131 -5.10 5.45 -11.36
CA HIS A 131 -4.13 6.53 -11.35
C HIS A 131 -3.15 6.36 -12.52
N THR A 132 -2.60 7.47 -13.00
CA THR A 132 -1.54 7.52 -14.00
C THR A 132 -0.16 7.59 -13.33
N ALA A 133 0.91 7.41 -14.10
CA ALA A 133 2.27 7.61 -13.60
C ALA A 133 2.48 9.05 -13.07
N GLU A 134 1.84 10.04 -13.69
CA GLU A 134 1.87 11.44 -13.24
C GLU A 134 1.18 11.59 -11.86
N ASP A 135 -0.01 11.03 -11.68
CA ASP A 135 -0.71 11.03 -10.39
C ASP A 135 0.13 10.34 -9.30
N ALA A 136 0.82 9.24 -9.64
CA ALA A 136 1.70 8.55 -8.71
C ALA A 136 2.88 9.44 -8.27
N ILE A 137 3.52 10.15 -9.20
CA ILE A 137 4.62 11.07 -8.90
C ILE A 137 4.13 12.22 -8.00
N ASP A 138 2.99 12.82 -8.31
CA ASP A 138 2.40 13.88 -7.48
C ASP A 138 2.06 13.38 -6.08
N ALA A 139 1.53 12.16 -5.97
CA ALA A 139 1.25 11.51 -4.70
C ALA A 139 2.51 11.24 -3.88
N ILE A 140 3.58 10.71 -4.50
CA ILE A 140 4.87 10.49 -3.83
C ILE A 140 5.42 11.83 -3.32
N ASN A 141 5.38 12.88 -4.14
CA ASN A 141 5.83 14.21 -3.74
C ASN A 141 5.06 14.71 -2.51
N MET A 142 3.72 14.63 -2.52
CA MET A 142 2.90 15.01 -1.37
C MET A 142 3.20 14.20 -0.11
N VAL A 143 3.39 12.88 -0.25
CA VAL A 143 3.73 11.99 0.88
C VAL A 143 5.11 12.35 1.43
N SER A 144 6.12 12.50 0.59
CA SER A 144 7.50 12.82 1.01
C SER A 144 7.64 14.18 1.71
N GLU A 145 6.77 15.14 1.40
CA GLU A 145 6.70 16.44 2.10
C GLU A 145 6.11 16.31 3.52
N ILE A 146 5.33 15.25 3.80
CA ILE A 146 4.49 15.14 4.99
C ILE A 146 4.91 13.99 5.90
N PHE A 147 5.41 12.88 5.38
CA PHE A 147 5.80 11.70 6.15
C PHE A 147 7.30 11.46 6.04
N GLU A 148 7.95 11.35 7.20
CA GLU A 148 9.37 10.98 7.28
C GLU A 148 9.58 9.47 7.07
N ASN A 149 8.63 8.65 7.53
CA ASN A 149 8.61 7.20 7.32
C ASN A 149 7.47 6.85 6.35
N TYR A 150 7.81 6.39 5.15
CA TYR A 150 6.85 5.92 4.16
C TYR A 150 7.42 4.80 3.29
N SER A 151 6.52 3.99 2.74
CA SER A 151 6.85 2.95 1.76
C SER A 151 6.21 3.24 0.41
N LEU A 152 6.91 2.87 -0.66
CA LEU A 152 6.36 2.83 -2.01
C LEU A 152 6.24 1.38 -2.45
N ASP A 153 5.01 0.93 -2.71
CA ASP A 153 4.77 -0.44 -3.16
C ASP A 153 4.77 -0.49 -4.69
N ILE A 154 5.65 -1.32 -5.25
CA ILE A 154 5.81 -1.57 -6.68
C ILE A 154 5.56 -3.05 -7.00
N ILE A 155 5.23 -3.33 -8.27
CA ILE A 155 5.05 -4.69 -8.77
C ILE A 155 6.02 -4.94 -9.93
N TYR A 156 6.72 -6.07 -9.87
CA TYR A 156 7.51 -6.61 -10.98
C TYR A 156 6.88 -7.90 -11.54
N GLY A 157 7.31 -8.33 -12.73
CA GLY A 157 6.73 -9.50 -13.40
C GLY A 157 5.38 -9.23 -14.08
N ILE A 158 5.05 -7.95 -14.35
CA ILE A 158 3.82 -7.58 -15.04
C ILE A 158 3.88 -8.08 -16.51
N PRO A 159 2.78 -8.59 -17.11
CA PRO A 159 2.79 -8.96 -18.52
C PRO A 159 3.32 -7.83 -19.41
N CYS A 160 4.25 -8.18 -20.31
CA CYS A 160 4.97 -7.26 -21.18
C CYS A 160 5.88 -6.24 -20.47
N GLN A 161 6.13 -6.38 -19.16
CA GLN A 161 7.16 -5.62 -18.47
C GLN A 161 8.52 -6.20 -18.81
N ASP A 162 9.39 -5.34 -19.31
CA ASP A 162 10.79 -5.63 -19.54
C ASP A 162 11.65 -4.87 -18.52
N LYS A 163 12.95 -5.12 -18.58
CA LYS A 163 13.93 -4.42 -17.75
C LYS A 163 13.81 -2.89 -17.87
N SER A 164 13.47 -2.37 -19.05
CA SER A 164 13.32 -0.92 -19.26
C SER A 164 12.11 -0.35 -18.53
N GLY A 165 10.99 -1.08 -18.48
CA GLY A 165 9.79 -0.68 -17.73
C GLY A 165 10.03 -0.66 -16.23
N LEU A 166 10.71 -1.69 -15.71
CA LEU A 166 11.11 -1.72 -14.30
C LEU A 166 12.11 -0.59 -13.98
N ASP A 167 13.11 -0.36 -14.83
CA ASP A 167 14.07 0.75 -14.70
C ASP A 167 13.39 2.12 -14.67
N GLN A 168 12.37 2.33 -15.50
CA GLN A 168 11.59 3.57 -15.50
C GLN A 168 10.95 3.81 -14.13
N THR A 169 10.32 2.78 -13.56
CA THR A 169 9.72 2.84 -12.23
C THR A 169 10.77 3.10 -11.16
N LEU A 170 11.85 2.31 -11.13
CA LEU A 170 12.92 2.45 -10.13
C LEU A 170 13.58 3.82 -10.18
N ARG A 171 13.96 4.31 -11.37
CA ARG A 171 14.55 5.65 -11.52
C ARG A 171 13.61 6.73 -11.04
N GLY A 172 12.31 6.61 -11.33
CA GLY A 172 11.31 7.61 -10.96
C GLY A 172 11.04 7.66 -9.46
N ILE A 173 11.03 6.53 -8.75
CA ILE A 173 10.82 6.53 -7.30
C ILE A 173 12.08 6.89 -6.51
N LEU A 174 13.25 6.48 -7.00
CA LEU A 174 14.53 6.69 -6.28
C LEU A 174 14.98 8.15 -6.27
N THR A 175 14.37 9.03 -7.08
CA THR A 175 14.59 10.49 -6.97
C THR A 175 14.05 11.06 -5.65
N PHE A 176 13.06 10.40 -5.05
CA PHE A 176 12.46 10.80 -3.78
C PHE A 176 13.14 10.19 -2.56
N SER A 177 14.07 9.24 -2.77
CA SER A 177 14.77 8.51 -1.71
C SER A 177 13.81 7.96 -0.63
N PRO A 178 12.79 7.17 -1.01
CA PRO A 178 11.81 6.65 -0.06
C PRO A 178 12.50 5.82 1.03
N PRO A 179 12.10 5.92 2.31
CA PRO A 179 12.67 5.11 3.38
C PRO A 179 12.49 3.61 3.14
N HIS A 180 11.32 3.21 2.63
CA HIS A 180 11.00 1.83 2.29
C HIS A 180 10.53 1.68 0.84
N ILE A 181 10.86 0.53 0.26
CA ILE A 181 10.30 0.06 -1.01
C ILE A 181 9.83 -1.37 -0.81
N SER A 182 8.56 -1.63 -1.08
CA SER A 182 7.99 -2.98 -1.13
C SER A 182 7.86 -3.37 -2.60
N ALA A 183 8.54 -4.40 -3.06
CA ALA A 183 8.53 -4.86 -4.43
C ALA A 183 7.97 -6.29 -4.51
N TYR A 184 6.75 -6.40 -5.02
CA TYR A 184 6.02 -7.66 -5.11
C TYR A 184 6.10 -8.26 -6.50
N GLU A 185 6.25 -9.58 -6.58
CA GLU A 185 6.01 -10.31 -7.83
C GLU A 185 4.52 -10.28 -8.15
N LEU A 186 4.15 -10.10 -9.42
CA LEU A 186 2.76 -10.18 -9.82
C LEU A 186 2.26 -11.63 -9.78
N GLU A 187 1.38 -11.93 -8.84
CA GLU A 187 0.72 -13.23 -8.73
C GLU A 187 -0.61 -13.29 -9.50
N TYR A 188 -0.99 -14.51 -9.91
CA TYR A 188 -2.22 -14.78 -10.68
C TYR A 188 -3.21 -15.62 -9.85
N HIS A 189 -4.07 -14.98 -9.06
CA HIS A 189 -5.05 -15.67 -8.22
C HIS A 189 -6.35 -16.04 -8.97
N GLU A 190 -6.93 -17.21 -8.66
CA GLU A 190 -8.01 -17.84 -9.42
C GLU A 190 -9.29 -16.99 -9.59
N ASN A 191 -9.52 -16.02 -8.70
CA ASN A 191 -10.73 -15.17 -8.65
C ASN A 191 -10.52 -13.72 -9.13
N THR A 192 -9.45 -13.48 -9.90
CA THR A 192 -9.07 -12.15 -10.39
C THR A 192 -9.41 -11.97 -11.87
N LEU A 193 -9.60 -10.73 -12.30
CA LEU A 193 -9.79 -10.42 -13.73
C LEU A 193 -8.54 -10.78 -14.54
N LEU A 194 -7.36 -10.59 -13.95
CA LEU A 194 -6.09 -10.94 -14.56
C LEU A 194 -5.98 -12.45 -14.81
N HIS A 195 -6.36 -13.29 -13.85
CA HIS A 195 -6.40 -14.74 -14.06
C HIS A 195 -7.43 -15.15 -15.13
N LYS A 196 -8.58 -14.47 -15.18
CA LYS A 196 -9.55 -14.67 -16.28
C LYS A 196 -8.97 -14.29 -17.65
N ASP A 197 -8.19 -13.22 -17.74
CA ASP A 197 -7.50 -12.84 -18.97
C ASP A 197 -6.43 -13.87 -19.36
N LEU A 198 -5.72 -14.43 -18.38
CA LEU A 198 -4.72 -15.48 -18.56
C LEU A 198 -5.32 -16.75 -19.17
N ILE A 199 -6.36 -17.32 -18.54
CA ILE A 199 -7.01 -18.56 -19.03
C ILE A 199 -7.67 -18.37 -20.40
N GLN A 200 -8.02 -17.13 -20.77
CA GLN A 200 -8.60 -16.80 -22.07
C GLN A 200 -7.55 -16.41 -23.12
N GLY A 201 -6.26 -16.47 -22.78
CA GLY A 201 -5.15 -16.15 -23.69
C GLY A 201 -5.06 -14.68 -24.09
N ARG A 202 -5.69 -13.78 -23.33
CA ARG A 202 -5.63 -12.32 -23.58
C ARG A 202 -4.34 -11.68 -23.07
N ILE A 203 -3.68 -12.32 -22.12
CA ILE A 203 -2.37 -11.93 -21.61
C ILE A 203 -1.44 -13.15 -21.60
N THR A 204 -0.14 -12.88 -21.61
CA THR A 204 0.89 -13.91 -21.44
C THR A 204 1.85 -13.43 -20.35
N PRO A 205 2.03 -14.21 -19.28
CA PRO A 205 2.98 -13.86 -18.23
C PRO A 205 4.41 -13.89 -18.79
N PRO A 206 5.33 -13.10 -18.24
CA PRO A 206 6.75 -13.32 -18.48
C PRO A 206 7.15 -14.74 -18.07
N GLY A 207 8.18 -15.31 -18.70
CA GLY A 207 8.69 -16.62 -18.27
C GLY A 207 9.45 -16.51 -16.95
N ASP A 208 9.54 -17.59 -16.17
CA ASP A 208 10.26 -17.61 -14.88
C ASP A 208 11.70 -17.05 -14.95
N PRO A 209 12.50 -17.32 -16.01
CA PRO A 209 13.83 -16.72 -16.14
C PRO A 209 13.79 -15.19 -16.31
N ASP A 210 12.76 -14.67 -16.97
CA ASP A 210 12.58 -13.22 -17.15
C ASP A 210 12.20 -12.57 -15.83
N VAL A 211 11.28 -13.17 -15.05
CA VAL A 211 10.88 -12.67 -13.72
C VAL A 211 12.03 -12.70 -12.73
N SER A 212 12.76 -13.83 -12.66
CA SER A 212 13.94 -13.95 -11.81
C SER A 212 15.01 -12.93 -12.19
N GLY A 213 15.20 -12.68 -13.50
CA GLY A 213 16.12 -11.66 -14.00
C GLY A 213 15.71 -10.23 -13.59
N LEU A 214 14.41 -9.93 -13.59
CA LEU A 214 13.89 -8.65 -13.09
C LEU A 214 14.12 -8.51 -11.58
N TYR A 215 13.90 -9.57 -10.80
CA TYR A 215 14.12 -9.56 -9.35
C TYR A 215 15.60 -9.32 -9.00
N PHE A 216 16.53 -10.06 -9.59
CA PHE A 216 17.95 -9.84 -9.33
C PHE A 216 18.41 -8.44 -9.74
N HIS A 217 17.92 -7.95 -10.89
CA HIS A 217 18.20 -6.58 -11.33
C HIS A 217 17.66 -5.52 -10.36
N LEU A 218 16.44 -5.71 -9.84
CA LEU A 218 15.86 -4.88 -8.79
C LEU A 218 16.76 -4.86 -7.53
N CYS A 219 17.15 -6.04 -7.04
CA CYS A 219 18.02 -6.18 -5.87
C CYS A 219 19.36 -5.45 -6.07
N ASP A 220 19.99 -5.60 -7.24
CA ASP A 220 21.25 -4.92 -7.58
C ASP A 220 21.08 -3.39 -7.53
N VAL A 221 20.06 -2.86 -8.20
CA VAL A 221 19.79 -1.41 -8.25
C VAL A 221 19.52 -0.83 -6.87
N LEU A 222 18.74 -1.52 -6.04
CA LEU A 222 18.43 -1.05 -4.68
C LEU A 222 19.64 -1.15 -3.75
N SER A 223 20.43 -2.22 -3.86
CA SER A 223 21.67 -2.40 -3.10
C SER A 223 22.71 -1.32 -3.42
N GLU A 224 22.87 -0.95 -4.70
CA GLU A 224 23.72 0.17 -5.14
C GLU A 224 23.29 1.53 -4.55
N ARG A 225 22.05 1.64 -4.08
CA ARG A 225 21.49 2.82 -3.41
C ARG A 225 21.43 2.69 -1.88
N ASN A 226 22.10 1.69 -1.31
CA ASN A 226 22.18 1.40 0.12
C ASN A 226 20.85 0.97 0.76
N TYR A 227 19.91 0.43 -0.03
CA TYR A 227 18.75 -0.22 0.54
C TYR A 227 19.14 -1.62 1.04
N VAL A 228 18.81 -1.91 2.28
CA VAL A 228 18.95 -3.21 2.91
C VAL A 228 17.71 -4.05 2.60
N HIS A 229 17.94 -5.24 2.07
CA HIS A 229 16.89 -6.24 1.84
C HIS A 229 16.62 -7.01 3.13
N TYR A 230 15.51 -6.71 3.81
CA TYR A 230 15.22 -7.23 5.15
C TYR A 230 14.14 -8.32 5.17
N GLU A 231 13.37 -8.46 4.08
CA GLU A 231 12.34 -9.49 3.88
C GLU A 231 12.20 -9.73 2.37
N ILE A 232 11.63 -10.86 1.93
CA ILE A 232 11.51 -11.28 0.52
C ILE A 232 11.18 -10.13 -0.42
N SER A 233 10.15 -9.35 -0.09
CA SER A 233 9.65 -8.26 -0.94
C SER A 233 10.05 -6.87 -0.45
N ASN A 234 10.76 -6.72 0.66
CA ASN A 234 10.90 -5.43 1.32
C ASN A 234 12.33 -4.96 1.51
N PHE A 235 12.53 -3.67 1.20
CA PHE A 235 13.80 -2.99 1.22
C PHE A 235 13.68 -1.68 2.02
N SER A 236 14.68 -1.34 2.83
CA SER A 236 14.72 -0.06 3.54
C SER A 236 16.10 0.58 3.54
N LEU A 237 16.14 1.89 3.70
CA LEU A 237 17.35 2.57 4.15
C LEU A 237 17.62 2.23 5.62
N GLU A 238 18.89 2.25 6.01
CA GLU A 238 19.28 1.99 7.41
C GLU A 238 18.68 3.07 8.35
N GLY A 239 18.18 2.64 9.51
CA GLY A 239 17.60 3.52 10.53
C GLY A 239 16.07 3.68 10.44
N PHE A 240 15.42 2.93 9.55
CA PHE A 240 13.97 2.82 9.43
C PHE A 240 13.47 1.41 9.70
#